data_AF-A0AAD7JM52-F1
#
_entry.id   AF-A0AAD7JM52-F1
#
_cell.length_a   1.000
_cell.length_b   1.000
_cell.length_c   1.000
_cell.angle_alpha   90.00
_cell.angle_beta   90.00
_cell.angle_gamma   90.00
#
_symmetry.space_group_name_H-M   'P 1'
#
loop_
_entity.id
_entity.type
_entity.pdbx_description
1 polymer ?
#
loop_
_entity_poly.entity_id
_entity_poly.type
_entity_poly.pdbx_seq_one_letter_code
_entity_poly.pdbx_strand_id
1 'polypeptide(L)' 'VADSQLYSRLLFPKGHGYPLYRPQPPEDLPAEYRKSGACIGDVGVITPDGYFDFIFNICAPADSPINQ' A
#
# COMPACT_ATOMS: atom_id res chain seq x y z
N VAL A 1 3.39 8.07 -19.77
CA VAL A 1 3.08 8.33 -18.34
C VAL A 1 2.54 7.03 -17.80
N ALA A 2 3.12 6.46 -16.74
CA ALA A 2 2.58 5.23 -16.16
C ALA A 2 1.11 5.46 -15.76
N ASP A 3 0.22 4.54 -16.09
CA ASP A 3 -1.24 4.70 -15.91
C ASP A 3 -1.63 5.10 -14.48
N SER A 4 -0.84 4.65 -13.49
CA SER A 4 -0.97 5.01 -12.07
C SER A 4 -0.85 6.52 -11.81
N GLN A 5 0.05 7.23 -12.52
CA GLN A 5 0.23 8.67 -12.35
C GLN A 5 -0.93 9.47 -12.93
N LEU A 6 -1.48 9.04 -14.07
CA LEU A 6 -2.66 9.68 -14.65
C LEU A 6 -3.87 9.51 -13.73
N TYR A 7 -4.08 8.28 -13.24
CA TYR A 7 -5.18 7.96 -12.35
C TYR A 7 -5.13 8.78 -11.04
N SER A 8 -3.94 8.87 -10.44
CA SER A 8 -3.71 9.66 -9.22
C SER A 8 -3.95 11.15 -9.43
N ARG A 9 -3.47 11.71 -10.54
CA ARG A 9 -3.72 13.13 -10.90
C ARG A 9 -5.21 13.46 -11.07
N LEU A 10 -6.02 12.49 -11.50
CA LEU A 10 -7.46 12.68 -11.70
C LEU A 10 -8.28 12.51 -10.41
N LEU A 11 -7.81 11.67 -9.47
CA LEU A 11 -8.50 11.44 -8.19
C LEU A 11 -8.15 12.45 -7.11
N PHE A 12 -6.92 12.98 -7.11
CA PHE A 12 -6.46 13.91 -6.09
C PHE A 12 -7.33 15.18 -5.98
N PRO A 13 -7.73 15.85 -7.09
CA PRO A 13 -8.62 17.02 -7.04
C PRO A 13 -10.02 16.71 -6.49
N LYS A 14 -10.44 15.44 -6.49
CA LYS A 14 -11.72 14.99 -5.95
C LYS A 14 -11.66 14.63 -4.45
N GLY A 15 -10.48 14.73 -3.83
CA GLY A 15 -10.28 14.35 -2.42
C GLY A 15 -10.32 12.84 -2.17
N HIS A 16 -10.18 12.02 -3.22
CA HIS A 16 -10.18 10.55 -3.08
C HIS A 16 -8.79 9.97 -2.76
N GLY A 17 -7.79 10.83 -2.57
CA GLY A 17 -6.43 10.42 -2.23
C GLY A 17 -5.67 9.80 -3.41
N TYR A 18 -4.70 8.95 -3.06
CA TYR A 18 -3.86 8.24 -4.04
C TYR A 18 -4.35 6.79 -4.18
N PRO A 19 -4.81 6.38 -5.36
CA PRO A 19 -5.29 5.03 -5.58
C PRO A 19 -4.16 3.99 -5.61
N LEU A 20 -4.39 2.84 -4.99
CA LEU A 20 -3.58 1.64 -5.21
C LEU A 20 -3.95 1.04 -6.56
N TYR A 21 -3.05 1.19 -7.55
CA TYR A 21 -3.30 0.73 -8.91
C TYR A 21 -3.33 -0.80 -9.01
N ARG A 22 -2.49 -1.48 -8.21
CA ARG A 22 -2.51 -2.94 -8.02
C ARG A 22 -2.81 -3.25 -6.56
N PRO A 23 -4.08 -3.49 -6.20
CA PRO A 23 -4.47 -3.72 -4.80
C PRO A 23 -4.13 -5.14 -4.31
N GLN A 24 -3.79 -6.06 -5.22
CA GLN A 24 -3.47 -7.44 -4.86
C GLN A 24 -2.12 -7.49 -4.13
N PRO A 25 -2.05 -8.07 -2.92
CA PRO A 25 -0.77 -8.25 -2.23
C PRO A 25 0.15 -9.16 -3.05
N PRO A 26 1.42 -8.77 -3.27
CA PRO A 26 2.45 -9.67 -3.79
C PRO A 26 2.55 -10.98 -2.99
N GLU A 27 2.92 -12.07 -3.66
CA GLU A 27 2.99 -13.41 -3.06
C GLU A 27 4.12 -13.55 -2.03
N ASP A 28 5.13 -12.69 -2.10
CA ASP A 28 6.30 -12.62 -1.22
C ASP A 28 6.05 -11.82 0.07
N LEU A 29 4.86 -11.25 0.26
CA LEU A 29 4.52 -10.56 1.50
C LEU A 29 4.39 -11.50 2.71
N PRO A 30 4.62 -10.98 3.94
CA PRO A 30 4.28 -11.66 5.18
C PRO A 30 2.86 -12.22 5.17
N ALA A 31 2.66 -13.34 5.87
CA ALA A 31 1.39 -14.06 5.86
C ALA A 31 0.22 -13.19 6.36
N GLU A 32 0.53 -12.27 7.27
CA GLU A 32 -0.35 -11.25 7.82
C GLU A 32 -0.93 -10.39 6.69
N TYR A 33 -0.07 -9.77 5.87
CA TYR A 33 -0.49 -8.92 4.76
C TYR A 33 -1.15 -9.69 3.60
N ARG A 34 -0.74 -10.94 3.35
CA ARG A 34 -1.45 -11.78 2.36
C ARG A 34 -2.88 -12.11 2.77
N LYS A 35 -3.18 -12.13 4.08
CA LYS A 35 -4.51 -12.41 4.61
C LYS A 35 -5.37 -11.16 4.74
N SER A 36 -4.82 -10.06 5.23
CA SER A 36 -5.59 -8.83 5.51
C SER A 36 -5.54 -7.80 4.38
N GLY A 37 -4.52 -7.86 3.50
CA GLY A 37 -4.19 -6.76 2.61
C GLY A 37 -3.75 -5.51 3.37
N ALA A 38 -3.83 -4.37 2.69
CA ALA A 38 -3.53 -3.06 3.28
C ALA A 38 -4.56 -2.67 4.35
N CYS A 39 -4.04 -2.09 5.42
CA CYS A 39 -4.72 -1.73 6.66
C CYS A 39 -4.41 -0.27 7.03
N ILE A 40 -5.27 0.34 7.84
CA ILE A 40 -5.03 1.68 8.38
C ILE A 40 -3.74 1.65 9.20
N GLY A 41 -2.88 2.66 8.98
CA GLY A 41 -1.60 2.80 9.65
C GLY A 41 -0.42 2.18 8.90
N ASP A 42 -0.65 1.48 7.78
CA ASP A 42 0.45 0.99 6.96
C ASP A 42 1.24 2.14 6.36
N VAL A 43 2.55 2.07 6.52
CA VAL A 43 3.54 2.97 5.96
C VAL A 43 4.31 2.19 4.90
N GLY A 44 4.38 2.76 3.70
CA GLY A 44 4.95 2.07 2.55
C GLY A 44 5.22 3.00 1.36
N VAL A 45 5.71 2.41 0.28
CA VAL A 45 6.04 3.12 -0.97
C VAL A 45 5.17 2.58 -2.10
N ILE A 46 4.61 3.49 -2.91
CA ILE A 46 3.96 3.09 -4.15
C ILE A 46 5.02 2.91 -5.23
N THR A 47 5.16 1.70 -5.75
CA THR A 47 6.18 1.33 -6.73
C THR A 47 5.81 1.85 -8.13
N PRO A 48 6.79 1.97 -9.06
CA PRO A 48 6.51 2.44 -10.43
C PRO A 48 5.52 1.56 -11.20
N ASP A 49 5.44 0.27 -10.90
CA ASP A 49 4.50 -0.71 -11.47
C ASP A 49 3.14 -0.75 -10.74
N GLY A 50 2.97 0.07 -9.70
CA GLY A 50 1.68 0.37 -9.07
C GLY A 50 1.30 -0.51 -7.89
N TYR A 51 2.24 -1.28 -7.34
CA TYR A 51 2.07 -1.99 -6.06
C TYR A 51 2.32 -1.04 -4.88
N PHE A 52 1.94 -1.53 -3.70
CA PHE A 52 2.30 -0.94 -2.43
C PHE A 52 3.31 -1.84 -1.74
N ASP A 53 4.51 -1.33 -1.56
CA ASP A 53 5.57 -1.98 -0.81
C ASP A 53 5.47 -1.59 0.66
N PHE A 54 5.20 -2.58 1.51
CA PHE A 54 4.90 -2.38 2.93
C PHE A 54 6.20 -2.30 3.72
N ILE A 55 6.35 -1.26 4.55
CA ILE A 55 7.53 -1.10 5.43
C ILE A 55 7.18 -1.49 6.87
N PHE A 56 6.12 -0.89 7.44
CA PHE A 56 5.64 -1.20 8.79
C PHE A 56 4.21 -0.64 8.98
N ASN A 57 3.54 -1.01 10.06
CA ASN A 57 2.27 -0.42 10.48
C ASN A 57 2.44 0.38 11.78
N ILE A 58 2.16 1.69 11.73
CA ILE A 58 2.32 2.60 12.87
C ILE A 58 1.28 2.38 13.98
N CYS A 59 0.15 1.75 13.66
CA CYS A 59 -0.89 1.41 14.62
C CYS A 59 -0.66 0.02 15.26
N ALA A 60 0.27 -0.78 14.73
CA ALA A 60 0.63 -2.06 15.29
C ALA A 60 1.68 -1.92 16.41
N PRO A 61 1.70 -2.86 17.38
CA PRO A 61 2.78 -2.94 18.36
C PRO A 61 4.17 -3.04 17.71
N ALA A 62 5.19 -2.52 18.37
CA ALA A 62 6.56 -2.54 17.85
C ALA A 62 7.13 -3.97 17.69
N ASP A 63 6.61 -4.92 18.47
CA ASP A 63 6.96 -6.35 18.44
C ASP A 63 6.08 -7.18 17.49
N SER A 64 5.15 -6.55 16.78
CA SER A 64 4.30 -7.20 15.79
C SER A 64 5.15 -7.83 14.67
N PRO A 65 4.79 -9.02 14.15
CA PRO A 65 5.44 -9.62 12.98
C PRO A 65 5.50 -8.71 11.75
N ILE A 66 4.59 -7.75 11.66
CA ILE A 66 4.52 -6.74 10.58
C ILE A 66 5.62 -5.67 10.70
N ASN A 67 6.15 -5.44 11.91
CA ASN A 67 7.08 -4.35 12.23
C ASN A 67 8.51 -4.85 12.50
N GLN A 68 8.89 -6.03 11.98
CA GLN A 68 10.20 -6.64 12.22
C GLN A 68 11.25 -6.26 11.18
#